data_AF-A0A958G0U8-F1
#
_entry.id   AF-A0A958G0U8-F1
#
_cell.length_a   1.000
_cell.length_b   1.000
_cell.length_c   1.000
_cell.angle_alpha   90.00
_cell.angle_beta   90.00
_cell.angle_gamma   90.00
#
_symmetry.space_group_name_H-M   'P 1'
#
loop_
_entity.id
_entity.type
_entity.pdbx_description
1 polymer ?
#
loop_
_entity_poly.entity_id
_entity_poly.type
_entity_poly.pdbx_seq_one_letter_code
_entity_poly.pdbx_strand_id
1 'polypeptide(L)'
;VGFDEVLSVVKSGDFDAGIIIHEGQITHQKEGFKLLLDLGQWWWEEYALSLPLGVNIIKKDLGDEAIKISKQALFDTIKYSLDHRDAAIEYALTYGRGISTEEADTFVGMYVNELTLDIGEPGKKSIKLFLEKGVEYGFIPDEIEVEFR
;
A
#
# COMPACT_ATOMS: atom_id res chain seq x y z
N VAL A 1 6.61 -18.09 -3.66
CA VAL A 1 7.06 -17.55 -4.96
C VAL A 1 7.13 -16.04 -4.85
N GLY A 2 7.83 -15.36 -5.77
CA GLY A 2 7.77 -13.90 -5.88
C GLY A 2 6.35 -13.42 -6.15
N PHE A 3 6.03 -12.17 -5.80
CA PHE A 3 4.68 -11.63 -6.02
C PHE A 3 4.29 -11.63 -7.51
N ASP A 4 5.28 -11.51 -8.40
CA ASP A 4 5.17 -11.52 -9.86
C ASP A 4 5.02 -12.92 -10.46
N GLU A 5 5.24 -13.96 -9.66
CA GLU A 5 5.05 -15.35 -10.07
C GLU A 5 3.67 -15.89 -9.64
N VAL A 6 2.95 -15.20 -8.73
CA VAL A 6 1.72 -15.69 -8.11
C VAL A 6 0.68 -16.09 -9.14
N LEU A 7 0.38 -15.22 -10.11
CA LEU A 7 -0.60 -15.52 -11.15
C LEU A 7 -0.16 -16.71 -12.01
N SER A 8 1.13 -16.80 -12.35
CA SER A 8 1.68 -17.90 -13.16
C SER A 8 1.50 -19.26 -12.48
N VAL A 9 1.85 -19.36 -11.18
CA VAL A 9 1.79 -20.64 -10.45
C VAL A 9 0.37 -21.07 -10.06
N VAL A 10 -0.56 -20.13 -9.96
CA VAL A 10 -1.99 -20.47 -9.85
C VAL A 10 -2.52 -20.96 -11.21
N LYS A 11 -2.08 -20.34 -12.31
CA LYS A 11 -2.48 -20.74 -13.67
C LYS A 11 -2.00 -22.14 -14.06
N SER A 12 -0.80 -22.52 -13.62
CA SER A 12 -0.23 -23.86 -13.86
C SER A 12 -0.95 -24.95 -13.06
N GLY A 13 -1.73 -24.58 -12.04
CA GLY A 13 -2.36 -25.51 -11.11
C GLY A 13 -1.43 -25.99 -9.99
N ASP A 14 -0.27 -25.37 -9.80
CA ASP A 14 0.62 -25.67 -8.68
C ASP A 14 0.02 -25.20 -7.33
N PHE A 15 -0.87 -24.20 -7.38
CA PHE A 15 -1.62 -23.68 -6.25
C PHE A 15 -3.09 -23.43 -6.60
N ASP A 16 -3.99 -23.63 -5.62
CA ASP A 16 -5.43 -23.43 -5.80
C ASP A 16 -5.84 -21.94 -5.82
N ALA A 17 -5.08 -21.08 -5.13
CA ALA A 17 -5.34 -19.65 -5.00
C ALA A 17 -4.05 -18.87 -4.72
N GLY A 18 -4.07 -17.56 -4.97
CA GLY A 18 -2.95 -16.67 -4.73
C GLY A 18 -3.39 -15.33 -4.14
N ILE A 19 -2.58 -14.77 -3.25
CA ILE A 19 -2.73 -13.39 -2.77
C ILE A 19 -1.98 -12.49 -3.74
N ILE A 20 -2.71 -11.57 -4.36
CA ILE A 20 -2.16 -10.61 -5.31
C ILE A 20 -1.95 -9.25 -4.64
N ILE A 21 -0.82 -8.64 -4.93
CA ILE A 21 -0.44 -7.28 -4.54
C ILE A 21 0.08 -6.54 -5.77
N HIS A 22 0.38 -5.24 -5.63
CA HIS A 22 0.82 -4.39 -6.74
C HIS A 22 -0.15 -4.40 -7.93
N GLU A 23 0.35 -4.27 -9.16
CA GLU A 23 -0.45 -4.17 -10.37
C GLU A 23 -1.33 -5.40 -10.66
N GLY A 24 -1.03 -6.55 -10.05
CA GLY A 24 -1.85 -7.76 -10.16
C GLY A 24 -3.32 -7.53 -9.78
N GLN A 25 -3.58 -6.57 -8.89
CA GLN A 25 -4.93 -6.20 -8.46
C GLN A 25 -5.82 -5.68 -9.60
N ILE A 26 -5.25 -5.06 -10.64
CA ILE A 26 -6.01 -4.55 -11.79
C ILE A 26 -5.94 -5.48 -13.00
N THR A 27 -4.91 -6.33 -13.11
CA THR A 27 -4.70 -7.20 -14.28
C THR A 27 -5.31 -8.59 -14.13
N HIS A 28 -5.54 -9.11 -12.91
CA HIS A 28 -5.96 -10.50 -12.70
C HIS A 28 -7.21 -10.92 -13.49
N GLN A 29 -8.19 -10.03 -13.65
CA GLN A 29 -9.41 -10.32 -14.41
C GLN A 29 -9.11 -10.53 -15.91
N LYS A 30 -8.19 -9.74 -16.47
CA LYS A 30 -7.76 -9.86 -17.87
C LYS A 30 -7.02 -11.18 -18.11
N GLU A 31 -6.38 -11.72 -17.08
CA GLU A 31 -5.67 -13.00 -17.14
C GLU A 31 -6.57 -14.21 -16.92
N GLY A 32 -7.88 -14.01 -16.68
CA GLY A 32 -8.89 -15.04 -16.55
C GLY A 32 -9.13 -15.52 -15.12
N PHE A 33 -8.57 -14.85 -14.11
CA PHE A 33 -8.79 -15.19 -12.71
C PHE A 33 -10.08 -14.57 -12.18
N LYS A 34 -10.70 -15.29 -11.24
CA LYS A 34 -11.84 -14.79 -10.47
C LYS A 34 -11.34 -14.28 -9.11
N LEU A 35 -11.75 -13.07 -8.74
CA LEU A 35 -11.54 -12.55 -7.40
C LEU A 35 -12.36 -13.38 -6.39
N LEU A 36 -11.68 -13.99 -5.42
CA LEU A 36 -12.33 -14.77 -4.35
C LEU A 36 -12.69 -13.90 -3.14
N LEU A 37 -11.80 -12.98 -2.79
CA LEU A 37 -11.94 -12.08 -1.64
C LEU A 37 -11.16 -10.80 -1.91
N ASP A 38 -11.78 -9.65 -1.65
CA ASP A 38 -11.08 -8.37 -1.54
C ASP A 38 -10.79 -8.10 -0.05
N LEU A 39 -9.52 -8.10 0.33
CA LEU A 39 -9.10 -7.89 1.71
C LEU A 39 -9.33 -6.45 2.19
N GLY A 40 -9.29 -5.47 1.29
CA GLY A 40 -9.59 -4.08 1.62
C GLY A 40 -11.08 -3.88 1.90
N GLN A 41 -11.94 -4.46 1.06
CA GLN A 41 -13.39 -4.44 1.27
C GLN A 41 -13.77 -5.21 2.54
N TRP A 42 -13.24 -6.43 2.73
CA TRP A 42 -13.51 -7.21 3.93
C TRP A 42 -13.11 -6.45 5.21
N TRP A 43 -11.94 -5.83 5.22
CA TRP A 43 -11.48 -5.03 6.36
C TRP A 43 -12.39 -3.82 6.62
N TRP A 44 -12.84 -3.15 5.56
CA TRP A 44 -13.78 -2.03 5.68
C TRP A 44 -15.14 -2.47 6.24
N GLU A 45 -15.68 -3.58 5.77
CA GLU A 45 -16.95 -4.13 6.25
C GLU A 45 -16.88 -4.53 7.72
N GLU A 46 -15.75 -5.08 8.17
CA GLU A 46 -15.54 -5.53 9.54
C GLU A 46 -15.30 -4.36 10.52
N TYR A 47 -14.52 -3.35 10.11
CA TYR A 47 -14.00 -2.33 11.05
C TYR A 47 -14.37 -0.89 10.72
N ALA A 48 -14.99 -0.62 9.56
CA ALA A 48 -15.30 0.73 9.07
C ALA A 48 -14.07 1.66 9.01
N LEU A 49 -12.90 1.08 8.74
CA LEU A 49 -11.61 1.78 8.60
C LEU A 49 -10.90 1.25 7.35
N SER A 50 -10.08 2.07 6.69
CA SER A 50 -9.31 1.64 5.51
C SER A 50 -8.16 0.72 5.91
N LEU A 51 -7.95 -0.39 5.20
CA LEU A 51 -6.85 -1.33 5.48
C LEU A 51 -5.47 -0.63 5.31
N PRO A 52 -4.60 -0.58 6.33
CA PRO A 52 -3.27 0.01 6.19
C PRO A 52 -2.36 -0.98 5.44
N LEU A 53 -1.87 -0.58 4.26
CA LEU A 53 -1.09 -1.46 3.38
C LEU A 53 0.42 -1.16 3.40
N GLY A 54 0.78 0.11 3.55
CA GLY A 54 2.17 0.54 3.59
C GLY A 54 2.34 1.81 4.42
N VAL A 55 3.50 1.92 5.06
CA VAL A 55 3.89 3.08 5.87
C VAL A 55 5.33 3.46 5.59
N ASN A 56 5.62 4.77 5.63
CA ASN A 56 6.99 5.26 5.67
C ASN A 56 7.44 5.34 7.13
N ILE A 57 8.59 4.72 7.44
CA ILE A 57 9.14 4.69 8.79
C ILE A 57 10.51 5.37 8.77
N ILE A 58 10.73 6.29 9.72
CA ILE A 58 12.02 6.95 9.93
C ILE A 58 12.64 6.38 11.20
N LYS A 59 13.92 5.99 11.14
CA LYS A 59 14.64 5.45 12.30
C LYS A 59 14.85 6.55 13.35
N LYS A 60 14.40 6.29 14.58
CA LYS A 60 14.46 7.25 15.71
C LYS A 60 15.88 7.76 16.00
N ASP A 61 16.88 6.91 15.85
CA ASP A 61 18.29 7.23 16.13
C ASP A 61 18.92 8.23 15.14
N LEU A 62 18.21 8.67 14.10
CA LEU A 62 18.71 9.70 13.18
C LEU A 62 18.72 11.11 13.82
N GLY A 63 18.01 11.28 14.94
CA GLY A 63 17.89 12.56 15.65
C GLY A 63 16.83 13.49 15.04
N ASP A 64 16.33 14.42 15.86
CA ASP A 64 15.14 15.21 15.54
C ASP A 64 15.30 16.06 14.27
N GLU A 65 16.50 16.60 14.02
CA GLU A 65 16.74 17.42 12.83
C GLU A 65 16.65 16.59 11.54
N ALA A 66 17.29 15.42 11.52
CA ALA A 66 17.22 14.52 10.37
C ALA A 66 15.78 14.02 10.14
N ILE A 67 15.08 13.66 11.22
CA ILE A 67 13.67 13.24 11.14
C ILE A 67 12.81 14.36 10.54
N LYS A 68 12.98 15.60 11.00
CA LYS A 68 12.24 16.76 10.50
C LYS A 68 12.52 17.02 9.02
N ILE A 69 13.79 16.99 8.60
CA ILE A 69 14.18 17.18 7.19
C ILE A 69 13.59 16.06 6.32
N SER A 70 13.72 14.80 6.74
CA SER A 70 13.16 13.65 6.02
C SER A 70 11.65 13.73 5.88
N LYS A 71 10.94 14.10 6.95
CA LYS A 71 9.48 14.29 6.92
C LYS A 71 9.10 15.39 5.92
N GLN A 72 9.77 16.54 5.97
CA GLN A 72 9.48 17.65 5.07
C GLN A 72 9.76 17.27 3.61
N ALA A 73 10.89 16.61 3.34
CA ALA A 73 11.24 16.16 2.00
C ALA A 73 10.23 15.15 1.43
N LEU A 74 9.74 14.21 2.27
CA LEU A 74 8.69 13.27 1.88
C LEU A 74 7.37 13.99 1.58
N PHE A 75 6.96 14.92 2.44
CA PHE A 75 5.75 15.72 2.20
C PHE A 75 5.85 16.52 0.89
N ASP A 76 6.96 17.23 0.70
CA ASP A 76 7.19 18.09 -0.47
C ASP A 76 7.23 17.28 -1.76
N THR A 77 7.87 16.10 -1.78
CA THR A 77 7.91 15.26 -2.98
C THR A 77 6.56 14.64 -3.30
N ILE A 78 5.80 14.17 -2.31
CA ILE A 78 4.45 13.62 -2.54
C ILE A 78 3.55 14.73 -3.08
N LYS A 79 3.57 15.90 -2.44
CA LYS A 79 2.81 17.06 -2.89
C LYS A 79 3.19 17.47 -4.31
N TYR A 80 4.47 17.54 -4.61
CA TYR A 80 4.95 17.88 -5.95
C TYR A 80 4.46 16.86 -6.99
N SER A 81 4.54 15.56 -6.70
CA SER A 81 4.05 14.51 -7.60
C SER A 81 2.53 14.56 -7.81
N LEU A 82 1.75 14.93 -6.79
CA LEU A 82 0.30 15.14 -6.92
C LEU A 82 -0.01 16.37 -7.77
N ASP A 83 0.69 17.49 -7.53
CA ASP A 83 0.52 18.74 -8.29
C ASP A 83 1.01 18.60 -9.76
N HIS A 84 1.88 17.62 -10.06
CA HIS A 84 2.47 17.35 -11.38
C HIS A 84 2.18 15.91 -11.84
N ARG A 85 0.91 15.51 -11.76
CA ARG A 85 0.45 14.13 -11.94
C ARG A 85 0.97 13.46 -13.22
N ASP A 86 0.83 14.11 -14.36
CA ASP A 86 1.22 13.54 -15.67
C ASP A 86 2.71 13.20 -15.73
N ALA A 87 3.57 14.12 -15.29
CA ALA A 87 5.02 13.92 -15.25
C ALA A 87 5.41 12.84 -14.23
N ALA A 88 4.71 12.77 -13.09
CA ALA A 88 4.92 11.73 -12.09
C ALA A 88 4.55 10.34 -12.63
N ILE A 89 3.45 10.23 -13.39
CA ILE A 89 3.03 8.98 -14.04
C ILE A 89 4.00 8.58 -15.15
N GLU A 90 4.43 9.52 -16.00
CA GLU A 90 5.44 9.25 -17.03
C GLU A 90 6.71 8.67 -16.43
N TYR A 91 7.19 9.23 -15.31
CA TYR A 91 8.34 8.69 -14.59
C TYR A 91 8.03 7.33 -13.96
N ALA A 92 6.88 7.16 -13.30
CA ALA A 92 6.49 5.91 -12.66
C ALA A 92 6.37 4.75 -13.66
N LEU A 93 5.95 5.01 -14.90
CA LEU A 93 5.86 4.01 -15.97
C LEU A 93 7.21 3.39 -16.33
N THR A 94 8.33 4.06 -16.06
CA THR A 94 9.66 3.44 -16.22
C THR A 94 9.90 2.24 -15.30
N TYR A 95 9.11 2.13 -14.23
CA TYR A 95 9.08 1.00 -13.29
C TYR A 95 7.85 0.09 -13.49
N GLY A 96 6.90 0.51 -14.32
CA GLY A 96 5.68 -0.24 -14.63
C GLY A 96 5.97 -1.47 -15.50
N ARG A 97 5.27 -2.58 -15.20
CA ARG A 97 5.50 -3.87 -15.88
C ARG A 97 4.48 -4.12 -16.99
N GLY A 98 4.54 -3.32 -18.05
CA GLY A 98 3.70 -3.52 -19.26
C GLY A 98 2.25 -3.08 -19.12
N ILE A 99 1.96 -2.21 -18.14
CA ILE A 99 0.67 -1.55 -17.97
C ILE A 99 0.57 -0.30 -18.84
N SER A 100 -0.64 0.05 -19.28
CA SER A 100 -0.90 1.30 -19.99
C SER A 100 -0.76 2.51 -19.07
N THR A 101 -0.65 3.71 -19.64
CA THR A 101 -0.63 4.96 -18.87
C THR A 101 -1.90 5.12 -18.02
N GLU A 102 -3.07 4.76 -18.55
CA GLU A 102 -4.34 4.84 -17.82
C GLU A 102 -4.39 3.83 -16.66
N GLU A 103 -3.86 2.63 -16.87
CA GLU A 103 -3.74 1.61 -15.82
C GLU A 103 -2.78 2.05 -14.72
N ALA A 104 -1.65 2.63 -15.09
CA ALA A 104 -0.69 3.20 -14.14
C ALA A 104 -1.29 4.36 -13.35
N ASP A 105 -1.99 5.29 -14.02
CA ASP A 105 -2.65 6.40 -13.35
C ASP A 105 -3.70 5.89 -12.35
N THR A 106 -4.54 4.93 -12.76
CA THR A 106 -5.51 4.29 -11.88
C THR A 106 -4.84 3.64 -10.68
N PHE A 107 -3.85 2.78 -10.92
CA PHE A 107 -3.13 2.05 -9.86
C PHE A 107 -2.44 3.00 -8.88
N VAL A 108 -1.68 3.99 -9.39
CA VAL A 108 -0.98 4.92 -8.52
C VAL A 108 -1.98 5.77 -7.73
N GLY A 109 -3.11 6.18 -8.32
CA GLY A 109 -4.14 6.97 -7.63
C GLY A 109 -4.80 6.23 -6.46
N MET A 110 -4.86 4.88 -6.51
CA MET A 110 -5.34 4.07 -5.40
C MET A 110 -4.46 4.19 -4.15
N TYR A 111 -3.16 4.45 -4.32
CA TYR A 111 -2.15 4.40 -3.25
C TYR A 111 -1.50 5.74 -2.92
N VAL A 112 -1.48 6.67 -3.87
CA VAL A 112 -0.88 8.00 -3.75
C VAL A 112 -1.99 9.04 -3.94
N ASN A 113 -2.47 9.57 -2.83
CA ASN A 113 -3.54 10.56 -2.77
C ASN A 113 -3.38 11.43 -1.50
N GLU A 114 -4.40 12.23 -1.16
CA GLU A 114 -4.38 13.10 0.02
C GLU A 114 -4.12 12.34 1.33
N LEU A 115 -4.54 11.07 1.44
CA LEU A 115 -4.25 10.24 2.62
C LEU A 115 -2.76 9.90 2.74
N THR A 116 -2.02 9.95 1.63
CA THR A 116 -0.56 9.77 1.61
C THR A 116 0.16 11.01 2.16
N LEU A 117 -0.43 12.20 2.00
CA LEU A 117 0.08 13.45 2.60
C LEU A 117 -0.21 13.48 4.11
N ASP A 118 -1.43 13.14 4.49
CA ASP A 118 -1.83 13.01 5.89
C ASP A 118 -2.89 11.92 6.05
N ILE A 119 -2.50 10.85 6.76
CA ILE A 119 -3.37 9.70 7.04
C ILE A 119 -4.58 10.09 7.93
N GLY A 120 -4.48 11.23 8.61
CA GLY A 120 -5.49 11.73 9.54
C GLY A 120 -5.76 10.81 10.72
N GLU A 121 -6.71 11.20 11.57
CA GLU A 121 -7.14 10.37 12.71
C GLU A 121 -7.74 9.01 12.31
N PRO A 122 -8.54 8.88 11.23
CA PRO A 122 -9.01 7.58 10.78
C PRO A 122 -7.86 6.63 10.40
N GLY A 123 -6.85 7.11 9.67
CA GLY A 123 -5.69 6.30 9.30
C GLY A 123 -4.86 5.87 10.51
N LYS A 124 -4.63 6.78 11.47
CA LYS A 124 -3.96 6.45 12.75
C LYS A 124 -4.72 5.37 13.53
N LYS A 125 -6.05 5.47 13.61
CA LYS A 125 -6.90 4.45 14.24
C LYS A 125 -6.78 3.11 13.52
N SER A 126 -6.77 3.13 12.19
CA SER A 126 -6.64 1.90 11.40
C SER A 126 -5.31 1.20 11.63
N ILE A 127 -4.19 1.94 11.69
CA ILE A 127 -2.87 1.39 12.00
C ILE A 127 -2.84 0.77 13.41
N LYS A 128 -3.39 1.47 14.41
CA LYS A 128 -3.46 0.94 15.78
C LYS A 128 -4.27 -0.35 15.83
N LEU A 129 -5.46 -0.36 15.24
CA LEU A 129 -6.32 -1.54 15.18
C LEU A 129 -5.65 -2.72 14.45
N PHE A 130 -4.95 -2.45 13.34
CA PHE A 130 -4.23 -3.49 12.59
C PHE A 130 -3.14 -4.14 13.46
N LEU A 131 -2.39 -3.35 14.23
CA LEU A 131 -1.38 -3.87 15.15
C LEU A 131 -2.02 -4.60 16.34
N GLU A 132 -3.11 -4.07 16.92
CA GLU A 132 -3.88 -4.75 17.96
C GLU A 132 -4.35 -6.14 17.50
N LYS A 133 -4.84 -6.26 16.26
CA LYS A 133 -5.20 -7.55 15.66
C LYS A 133 -3.99 -8.46 15.44
N GLY A 134 -2.85 -7.90 15.05
CA GLY A 134 -1.60 -8.64 14.97
C GLY A 134 -1.18 -9.26 16.30
N VAL A 135 -1.36 -8.53 17.41
CA VAL A 135 -1.12 -9.04 18.77
C VAL A 135 -2.15 -10.11 19.15
N GLU A 136 -3.44 -9.84 18.94
CA GLU A 136 -4.53 -10.78 19.24
C GLU A 136 -4.34 -12.14 18.54
N TYR A 137 -3.87 -12.13 17.29
CA TYR A 137 -3.57 -13.34 16.52
C TYR A 137 -2.18 -13.94 16.79
N GLY A 138 -1.34 -13.31 17.62
CA GLY A 138 -0.01 -13.79 17.97
C GLY A 138 1.03 -13.65 16.84
N PHE A 139 0.83 -12.73 15.90
CA PHE A 139 1.76 -12.47 14.80
C PHE A 139 2.91 -11.52 15.19
N ILE A 140 2.70 -10.67 16.20
CA ILE A 140 3.66 -9.67 16.66
C ILE A 140 3.67 -9.57 18.20
N PRO A 141 4.69 -8.96 18.83
CA PRO A 141 4.77 -8.81 20.28
C PRO A 141 3.68 -7.90 20.88
N ASP A 142 3.34 -8.12 22.15
CA ASP A 142 2.24 -7.47 22.86
C ASP A 142 2.39 -5.95 23.04
N GLU A 143 3.63 -5.43 23.05
CA GLU A 143 3.91 -4.01 23.25
C GLU A 143 4.47 -3.36 21.98
N ILE A 144 3.62 -2.62 21.27
CA ILE A 144 4.01 -1.81 20.11
C ILE A 144 3.52 -0.37 20.32
N GLU A 145 4.46 0.52 20.63
CA GLU A 145 4.19 1.94 20.70
C GLU A 145 4.41 2.58 19.32
N VAL A 146 3.33 3.07 18.72
CA VAL A 146 3.38 3.80 17.45
C VAL A 146 3.41 5.29 17.71
N GLU A 147 4.48 5.92 17.22
CA GLU A 147 4.65 7.36 17.28
C GLU A 147 4.35 7.99 15.92
N PHE A 148 3.27 8.76 15.84
CA PHE A 148 2.89 9.50 14.63
C PHE A 148 3.55 10.88 14.68
N ARG A 149 4.66 11.06 13.96
CA ARG A 149 5.43 12.32 13.94
C ARG A 149 5.09 13.22 12.78
#